data_AF-A0A7K4AHQ9-F1
#
_entry.id   AF-A0A7K4AHQ9-F1
#
_cell.length_a   1.000
_cell.length_b   1.000
_cell.length_c   1.000
_cell.angle_alpha   90.00
_cell.angle_beta   90.00
_cell.angle_gamma   90.00
#
_symmetry.space_group_name_H-M   'P 1'
#
loop_
_entity.id
_entity.type
_entity.pdbx_description
1 polymer ?
#
loop_
_entity_poly.entity_id
_entity_poly.type
_entity_poly.pdbx_seq_one_letter_code
_entity_poly.pdbx_strand_id
1 'polypeptide(L)'
;MPVVRLYYQDMERLIGASRETIMSRLAMMGADIGKRAEEEYVDVEFFPDRPDLYSSEGVARAMQGFLGIKTDLVSYSVSPGPVVVQVEESIKSVRPLIGCAVVRGLEFTDEAIESLMGLQEDLHWGLGRNRRKVAIGVHDISRVRPPFRYFGESPQRRFVPLDYSEEMTMEEILHNHPKGKDYGHILKDCPVYPLIVDADDRVLSFPPIINGELTSVTEETEDLFIDVTGTDPVVHKALNIVVTSLAERGGKIESVLVKRSEGDFLSPDLSPASWKVRTEEANRLIGFDLTGAELAECLKRMRFGAVTAGEEMDDIVVVQVPAYRADIMHSWDIFEDAAKAYGYDNLEARLPQTVTVGRAHSSEVRKGEIREIMA
;
A
#
# COMPACT_ATOMS: atom_id res chain seq x y z
N MET A 1 -5.72 -11.09 -8.34
CA MET A 1 -4.89 -10.09 -7.63
C MET A 1 -5.59 -8.73 -7.78
N PRO A 2 -5.11 -7.67 -7.14
CA PRO A 2 -5.70 -6.33 -7.24
C PRO A 2 -5.73 -5.87 -8.69
N VAL A 3 -6.88 -5.32 -9.11
CA VAL A 3 -7.08 -4.80 -10.46
C VAL A 3 -7.33 -3.32 -10.32
N VAL A 4 -6.37 -2.52 -10.80
CA VAL A 4 -6.41 -1.07 -10.71
C VAL A 4 -6.87 -0.52 -12.04
N ARG A 5 -7.94 0.28 -12.01
CA ARG A 5 -8.38 1.05 -13.16
C ARG A 5 -7.53 2.31 -13.29
N LEU A 6 -6.88 2.46 -14.43
CA LEU A 6 -6.02 3.61 -14.72
C LEU A 6 -6.60 4.42 -15.87
N TYR A 7 -7.08 5.62 -15.58
CA TYR A 7 -7.55 6.58 -16.58
C TYR A 7 -6.36 7.22 -17.30
N TYR A 8 -6.41 7.26 -18.64
CA TYR A 8 -5.27 7.72 -19.43
C TYR A 8 -4.93 9.19 -19.16
N GLN A 9 -5.94 10.07 -19.11
CA GLN A 9 -5.71 11.50 -18.86
C GLN A 9 -5.13 11.75 -17.46
N ASP A 10 -5.61 11.01 -16.44
CA ASP A 10 -5.09 11.13 -15.07
C ASP A 10 -3.63 10.65 -15.00
N MET A 11 -3.31 9.51 -15.63
CA MET A 11 -1.93 9.03 -15.73
C MET A 11 -1.00 10.01 -16.46
N GLU A 12 -1.40 10.54 -17.61
CA GLU A 12 -0.59 11.51 -18.36
C GLU A 12 -0.31 12.77 -17.52
N ARG A 13 -1.32 13.25 -16.79
CA ARG A 13 -1.21 14.39 -15.86
C ARG A 13 -0.26 14.10 -14.69
N LEU A 14 -0.44 12.96 -14.01
CA LEU A 14 0.36 12.61 -12.84
C LEU A 14 1.80 12.25 -13.20
N ILE A 15 2.01 11.52 -14.31
CA ILE A 15 3.34 11.05 -14.73
C ILE A 15 4.10 12.15 -15.48
N GLY A 16 3.41 12.94 -16.31
CA GLY A 16 4.04 13.90 -17.22
C GLY A 16 4.62 13.24 -18.47
N ALA A 17 4.04 12.14 -18.94
CA ALA A 17 4.45 11.42 -20.15
C ALA A 17 3.22 11.01 -20.97
N SER A 18 3.40 10.72 -22.27
CA SER A 18 2.31 10.29 -23.14
C SER A 18 1.81 8.89 -22.82
N ARG A 19 0.52 8.62 -23.10
CA ARG A 19 -0.10 7.29 -23.00
C ARG A 19 0.75 6.21 -23.68
N GLU A 20 1.24 6.46 -24.89
CA GLU A 20 2.09 5.50 -25.62
C GLU A 20 3.35 5.14 -24.85
N THR A 21 4.04 6.14 -24.30
CA THR A 21 5.26 5.94 -23.52
C THR A 21 4.97 5.14 -22.26
N ILE A 22 3.91 5.50 -21.53
CA ILE A 22 3.49 4.83 -20.28
C ILE A 22 3.16 3.37 -20.57
N MET A 23 2.28 3.10 -21.54
CA MET A 23 1.81 1.75 -21.84
C MET A 23 2.91 0.83 -22.37
N SER A 24 3.88 1.36 -23.12
CA SER A 24 5.02 0.56 -23.62
C SER A 24 5.95 0.03 -22.53
N ARG A 25 5.90 0.63 -21.32
CA ARG A 25 6.81 0.33 -20.21
C ARG A 25 6.10 -0.23 -18.97
N LEU A 26 4.79 -0.04 -18.86
CA LEU A 26 4.03 -0.40 -17.65
C LEU A 26 4.16 -1.89 -17.26
N ALA A 27 4.20 -2.80 -18.24
CA ALA A 27 4.35 -4.24 -17.97
C ALA A 27 5.70 -4.58 -17.30
N MET A 28 6.74 -3.77 -17.54
CA MET A 28 8.07 -3.95 -16.95
C MET A 28 8.07 -3.69 -15.42
N MET A 29 7.01 -3.09 -14.89
CA MET A 29 6.83 -2.81 -13.45
C MET A 29 6.16 -3.95 -12.69
N GLY A 30 6.04 -5.15 -13.29
CA GLY A 30 5.35 -6.28 -12.66
C GLY A 30 3.83 -6.16 -12.75
N ALA A 31 3.35 -5.83 -13.95
CA ALA A 31 1.94 -5.61 -14.25
C ALA A 31 1.50 -6.44 -15.45
N ASP A 32 0.32 -7.06 -15.34
CA ASP A 32 -0.35 -7.68 -16.48
C ASP A 32 -1.37 -6.68 -17.06
N ILE A 33 -1.10 -6.26 -18.30
CA ILE A 33 -1.90 -5.28 -19.01
C ILE A 33 -2.92 -6.04 -19.86
N GLY A 34 -4.21 -5.71 -19.70
CA GLY A 34 -5.21 -6.13 -20.70
C GLY A 34 -6.28 -7.08 -20.20
N LYS A 35 -6.67 -7.03 -18.92
CA LYS A 35 -7.97 -7.57 -18.52
C LYS A 35 -9.12 -6.86 -19.25
N ARG A 36 -8.99 -5.54 -19.40
CA ARG A 36 -9.92 -4.68 -20.13
C ARG A 36 -9.23 -3.37 -20.52
N ALA A 37 -9.32 -2.99 -21.78
CA ALA A 37 -8.86 -1.69 -22.27
C ALA A 37 -10.01 -1.04 -23.03
N GLU A 38 -10.43 0.13 -22.56
CA GLU A 38 -11.46 0.96 -23.18
C GLU A 38 -10.81 2.22 -23.79
N GLU A 39 -11.62 3.13 -24.33
CA GLU A 39 -11.10 4.38 -24.91
C GLU A 39 -10.41 5.27 -23.86
N GLU A 40 -10.97 5.34 -22.64
CA GLU A 40 -10.60 6.28 -21.58
C GLU A 40 -9.72 5.68 -20.47
N TYR A 41 -9.76 4.36 -20.27
CA TYR A 41 -9.02 3.68 -19.20
C TYR A 41 -8.51 2.30 -19.58
N VAL A 42 -7.60 1.79 -18.76
CA VAL A 42 -7.15 0.39 -18.77
C VAL A 42 -7.20 -0.21 -17.37
N ASP A 43 -7.69 -1.44 -17.28
CA ASP A 43 -7.62 -2.24 -16.06
C ASP A 43 -6.32 -3.05 -16.06
N VAL A 44 -5.52 -2.88 -15.01
CA VAL A 44 -4.18 -3.46 -14.87
C VAL A 44 -4.11 -4.30 -13.60
N GLU A 45 -3.64 -5.53 -13.73
CA GLU A 45 -3.40 -6.41 -12.58
C GLU A 45 -1.95 -6.27 -12.11
N PHE A 46 -1.77 -5.87 -10.85
CA PHE A 46 -0.45 -5.76 -10.24
C PHE A 46 -0.14 -6.96 -9.34
N PHE A 47 1.13 -7.32 -9.25
CA PHE A 47 1.56 -8.36 -8.32
C PHE A 47 1.36 -7.95 -6.86
N PRO A 48 1.06 -8.92 -5.97
CA PRO A 48 0.57 -8.63 -4.64
C PRO A 48 1.63 -8.09 -3.65
N ASP A 49 2.91 -8.15 -4.04
CA ASP A 49 4.06 -7.70 -3.25
C ASP A 49 4.15 -6.18 -3.16
N ARG A 50 3.69 -5.43 -4.17
CA ARG A 50 3.78 -3.97 -4.24
C ARG A 50 2.42 -3.29 -4.01
N PRO A 51 1.91 -3.25 -2.77
CA PRO A 51 0.63 -2.61 -2.46
C PRO A 51 0.64 -1.10 -2.65
N ASP A 52 1.81 -0.48 -2.76
CA ASP A 52 1.95 0.93 -3.15
C ASP A 52 1.56 1.19 -4.62
N LEU A 53 1.34 0.15 -5.44
CA LEU A 53 0.90 0.27 -6.84
C LEU A 53 -0.61 0.08 -7.02
N TYR A 54 -1.39 -0.08 -5.95
CA TYR A 54 -2.84 -0.30 -6.05
C TYR A 54 -3.66 0.96 -6.29
N SER A 55 -3.06 2.00 -6.88
CA SER A 55 -3.71 3.27 -7.16
C SER A 55 -3.02 4.01 -8.31
N SER A 56 -3.74 4.94 -8.95
CA SER A 56 -3.18 5.77 -10.04
C SER A 56 -1.95 6.57 -9.57
N GLU A 57 -1.98 7.06 -8.35
CA GLU A 57 -0.91 7.87 -7.75
C GLU A 57 0.34 7.04 -7.48
N GLY A 58 0.14 5.83 -6.94
CA GLY A 58 1.19 4.85 -6.71
C GLY A 58 1.91 4.44 -7.98
N VAL A 59 1.12 4.07 -9.00
CA VAL A 59 1.63 3.75 -10.35
C VAL A 59 2.36 4.94 -10.94
N ALA A 60 1.78 6.15 -10.85
CA ALA A 60 2.39 7.35 -11.41
C ALA A 60 3.75 7.66 -10.78
N ARG A 61 3.84 7.62 -9.45
CA ARG A 61 5.10 7.81 -8.71
C ARG A 61 6.18 6.83 -9.15
N ALA A 62 5.82 5.55 -9.29
CA ALA A 62 6.77 4.52 -9.72
C ALA A 62 7.19 4.72 -11.18
N MET A 63 6.25 5.03 -12.07
CA MET A 63 6.52 5.29 -13.49
C MET A 63 7.37 6.55 -13.72
N GLN A 64 7.18 7.62 -12.94
CA GLN A 64 8.05 8.80 -12.99
C GLN A 64 9.52 8.43 -12.74
N GLY A 65 9.78 7.54 -11.77
CA GLY A 65 11.11 7.00 -11.51
C GLY A 65 11.62 6.16 -12.66
N PHE A 66 10.82 5.19 -13.06
CA PHE A 66 11.20 4.20 -14.05
C PHE A 66 11.54 4.83 -15.41
N LEU A 67 10.76 5.84 -15.81
CA LEU A 67 10.97 6.63 -17.03
C LEU A 67 12.08 7.69 -16.89
N GLY A 68 12.67 7.87 -15.71
CA GLY A 68 13.74 8.85 -15.46
C GLY A 68 13.26 10.30 -15.39
N ILE A 69 11.95 10.54 -15.23
CA ILE A 69 11.36 11.89 -15.13
C ILE A 69 11.65 12.51 -13.77
N LYS A 70 11.42 11.74 -12.71
CA LYS A 70 11.79 12.09 -11.33
C LYS A 70 12.41 10.86 -10.69
N THR A 71 13.71 10.89 -10.49
CA THR A 71 14.46 9.81 -9.84
C THR A 71 14.70 10.13 -8.37
N ASP A 72 15.35 9.22 -7.66
CA ASP A 72 15.72 9.35 -6.25
C ASP A 72 14.51 9.25 -5.29
N LEU A 73 14.76 9.28 -3.99
CA LEU A 73 13.76 9.19 -2.94
C LEU A 73 12.73 10.33 -3.07
N VAL A 74 11.45 9.99 -2.98
CA VAL A 74 10.40 11.02 -2.78
C VAL A 74 10.40 11.43 -1.31
N SER A 75 10.63 12.72 -1.04
CA SER A 75 10.55 13.28 0.31
C SER A 75 9.15 13.81 0.57
N TYR A 76 8.45 13.25 1.56
CA TYR A 76 7.17 13.76 2.04
C TYR A 76 7.37 14.51 3.35
N SER A 77 7.01 15.78 3.38
CA SER A 77 6.99 16.58 4.61
C SER A 77 5.75 16.24 5.42
N VAL A 78 5.94 15.92 6.70
CA VAL A 78 4.86 15.76 7.68
C VAL A 78 4.91 16.95 8.64
N SER A 79 3.90 17.82 8.60
CA SER A 79 3.79 18.93 9.53
C SER A 79 3.15 18.49 10.86
N PRO A 80 3.53 19.07 12.01
CA PRO A 80 2.79 18.87 13.26
C PRO A 80 1.34 19.34 13.14
N GLY A 81 0.38 18.44 13.36
CA GLY A 81 -1.05 18.76 13.39
C GLY A 81 -1.60 18.91 14.81
N PRO A 82 -2.74 19.63 15.00
CA PRO A 82 -3.36 19.82 16.31
C PRO A 82 -4.21 18.63 16.78
N VAL A 83 -4.45 17.65 15.90
CA VAL A 83 -5.36 16.53 16.15
C VAL A 83 -4.74 15.54 17.13
N VAL A 84 -5.54 15.11 18.10
CA VAL A 84 -5.17 14.12 19.12
C VAL A 84 -6.16 12.96 19.05
N VAL A 85 -5.64 11.73 19.10
CA VAL A 85 -6.44 10.50 19.21
C VAL A 85 -6.08 9.82 20.53
N GLN A 86 -7.06 9.64 21.40
CA GLN A 86 -6.92 8.92 22.66
C GLN A 86 -7.30 7.45 22.48
N VAL A 87 -6.33 6.55 22.66
CA VAL A 87 -6.56 5.10 22.67
C VAL A 87 -6.81 4.64 24.10
N GLU A 88 -7.90 3.93 24.32
CA GLU A 88 -8.28 3.42 25.64
C GLU A 88 -7.88 1.95 25.85
N GLU A 89 -7.69 1.54 27.10
CA GLU A 89 -7.26 0.17 27.43
C GLU A 89 -8.27 -0.90 26.99
N SER A 90 -9.56 -0.53 26.92
CA SER A 90 -10.67 -1.43 26.56
C SER A 90 -10.53 -2.06 25.18
N ILE A 91 -9.77 -1.44 24.27
CA ILE A 91 -9.63 -1.96 22.89
C ILE A 91 -8.51 -2.97 22.72
N LYS A 92 -7.58 -3.06 23.68
CA LYS A 92 -6.33 -3.81 23.49
C LYS A 92 -6.52 -5.30 23.24
N SER A 93 -7.54 -5.90 23.86
CA SER A 93 -7.84 -7.32 23.70
C SER A 93 -8.48 -7.67 22.36
N VAL A 94 -8.94 -6.67 21.60
CA VAL A 94 -9.69 -6.85 20.35
C VAL A 94 -8.88 -6.36 19.15
N ARG A 95 -8.44 -5.10 19.16
CA ARG A 95 -7.80 -4.45 18.01
C ARG A 95 -6.84 -3.32 18.46
N PRO A 96 -5.67 -3.67 19.01
CA PRO A 96 -4.83 -2.74 19.80
C PRO A 96 -4.13 -1.65 19.00
N LEU A 97 -3.93 -1.83 17.68
CA LEU A 97 -3.09 -0.93 16.89
C LEU A 97 -3.94 0.07 16.13
N ILE A 98 -3.46 1.32 16.10
CA ILE A 98 -4.00 2.40 15.28
C ILE A 98 -2.87 3.27 14.73
N GLY A 99 -2.96 3.63 13.45
CA GLY A 99 -2.19 4.70 12.84
C GLY A 99 -3.17 5.75 12.32
N CYS A 100 -2.85 7.03 12.53
CA CYS A 100 -3.69 8.12 12.07
C CYS A 100 -2.88 9.16 11.30
N ALA A 101 -3.54 9.88 10.40
CA ALA A 101 -3.01 11.06 9.75
C ALA A 101 -4.14 12.03 9.40
N VAL A 102 -3.79 13.29 9.17
CA VAL A 102 -4.67 14.24 8.50
C VAL A 102 -4.01 14.64 7.18
N VAL A 103 -4.78 14.73 6.10
CA VAL A 103 -4.30 15.23 4.81
C VAL A 103 -5.17 16.41 4.40
N ARG A 104 -4.54 17.57 4.21
CA ARG A 104 -5.23 18.85 3.97
C ARG A 104 -5.11 19.32 2.53
N GLY A 105 -6.09 20.09 2.08
CA GLY A 105 -6.07 20.83 0.82
C GLY A 105 -6.04 19.92 -0.42
N LEU A 106 -6.85 18.87 -0.39
CA LEU A 106 -7.09 17.98 -1.50
C LEU A 106 -8.14 18.58 -2.44
N GLU A 107 -7.98 18.31 -3.73
CA GLU A 107 -9.00 18.60 -4.74
C GLU A 107 -9.49 17.25 -5.28
N PHE A 108 -10.70 16.83 -4.88
CA PHE A 108 -11.27 15.58 -5.35
C PHE A 108 -11.99 15.76 -6.68
N THR A 109 -11.61 14.92 -7.64
CA THR A 109 -12.42 14.57 -8.81
C THR A 109 -13.00 13.18 -8.61
N ASP A 110 -14.03 12.81 -9.38
CA ASP A 110 -14.58 11.45 -9.39
C ASP A 110 -13.49 10.38 -9.52
N GLU A 111 -12.50 10.57 -10.41
CA GLU A 111 -11.40 9.61 -10.60
C GLU A 111 -10.46 9.53 -9.38
N ALA A 112 -10.26 10.65 -8.67
CA ALA A 112 -9.46 10.67 -7.45
C ALA A 112 -10.17 9.95 -6.29
N ILE A 113 -11.49 10.09 -6.19
CA ILE A 113 -12.30 9.35 -5.21
C ILE A 113 -12.32 7.87 -5.55
N GLU A 114 -12.55 7.50 -6.82
CA GLU A 114 -12.51 6.10 -7.28
C GLU A 114 -11.15 5.46 -6.99
N SER A 115 -10.05 6.16 -7.28
CA SER A 115 -8.68 5.70 -6.98
C SER A 115 -8.46 5.49 -5.47
N LEU A 116 -8.90 6.44 -4.63
CA LEU A 116 -8.76 6.34 -3.17
C LEU A 116 -9.58 5.18 -2.58
N MET A 117 -10.82 5.01 -3.02
CA MET A 117 -11.69 3.92 -2.57
C MET A 117 -11.17 2.56 -3.06
N GLY A 118 -10.72 2.47 -4.32
CA GLY A 118 -10.08 1.28 -4.87
C GLY A 118 -8.83 0.89 -4.07
N LEU A 119 -7.93 1.85 -3.80
CA LEU A 119 -6.75 1.63 -2.96
C LEU A 119 -7.16 1.12 -1.57
N GLN A 120 -8.17 1.72 -0.96
CA GLN A 120 -8.68 1.29 0.34
C GLN A 120 -9.15 -0.17 0.31
N GLU A 121 -9.96 -0.55 -0.67
CA GLU A 121 -10.50 -1.90 -0.82
C GLU A 121 -9.41 -2.95 -1.10
N ASP A 122 -8.46 -2.63 -1.98
CA ASP A 122 -7.35 -3.52 -2.32
C ASP A 122 -6.39 -3.72 -1.14
N LEU A 123 -6.12 -2.66 -0.35
CA LEU A 123 -5.35 -2.77 0.88
C LEU A 123 -6.10 -3.56 1.97
N HIS A 124 -7.42 -3.43 2.07
CA HIS A 124 -8.25 -4.25 2.97
C HIS A 124 -8.17 -5.73 2.61
N TRP A 125 -8.25 -6.05 1.32
CA TRP A 125 -8.18 -7.42 0.81
C TRP A 125 -6.78 -8.01 0.98
N GLY A 126 -5.76 -7.31 0.48
CA GLY A 126 -4.35 -7.73 0.46
C GLY A 126 -3.70 -7.67 1.84
N LEU A 127 -3.14 -6.51 2.21
CA LEU A 127 -2.43 -6.32 3.49
C LEU A 127 -3.32 -6.62 4.69
N GLY A 128 -4.60 -6.22 4.61
CA GLY A 128 -5.58 -6.40 5.65
C GLY A 128 -6.10 -7.83 5.80
N ARG A 129 -5.81 -8.74 4.85
CA ARG A 129 -6.37 -10.11 4.81
C ARG A 129 -7.88 -10.10 5.01
N ASN A 130 -8.60 -9.40 4.14
CA ASN A 130 -10.03 -9.10 4.26
C ASN A 130 -10.36 -8.40 5.58
N ARG A 131 -9.70 -7.27 5.82
CA ARG A 131 -9.88 -6.39 6.99
C ARG A 131 -9.47 -6.93 8.36
N ARG A 132 -9.25 -8.24 8.48
CA ARG A 132 -8.88 -8.90 9.74
C ARG A 132 -7.65 -8.26 10.39
N LYS A 133 -6.57 -8.07 9.62
CA LYS A 133 -5.32 -7.46 10.10
C LYS A 133 -5.32 -5.93 10.08
N VAL A 134 -5.91 -5.33 9.06
CA VAL A 134 -5.90 -3.88 8.81
C VAL A 134 -7.23 -3.43 8.26
N ALA A 135 -7.81 -2.39 8.83
CA ALA A 135 -8.98 -1.70 8.31
C ALA A 135 -8.65 -0.20 8.26
N ILE A 136 -9.04 0.44 7.17
CA ILE A 136 -8.72 1.82 6.86
C ILE A 136 -10.06 2.58 6.84
N GLY A 137 -10.18 3.59 7.69
CA GLY A 137 -11.23 4.59 7.67
C GLY A 137 -10.73 5.86 6.97
N VAL A 138 -11.56 6.43 6.11
CA VAL A 138 -11.31 7.70 5.44
C VAL A 138 -12.52 8.58 5.73
N HIS A 139 -12.27 9.75 6.31
CA HIS A 139 -13.29 10.60 6.91
C HIS A 139 -13.12 12.05 6.47
N ASP A 140 -14.20 12.68 6.02
CA ASP A 140 -14.25 14.15 5.91
C ASP A 140 -14.14 14.75 7.34
N ILE A 141 -12.97 15.34 7.63
CA ILE A 141 -12.68 15.85 8.97
C ILE A 141 -13.48 17.13 9.27
N SER A 142 -13.98 17.84 8.26
CA SER A 142 -14.75 19.08 8.44
C SER A 142 -16.07 18.85 9.18
N ARG A 143 -16.57 17.61 9.17
CA ARG A 143 -17.85 17.20 9.77
C ARG A 143 -17.74 16.81 11.25
N VAL A 144 -16.52 16.60 11.75
CA VAL A 144 -16.23 16.07 13.09
C VAL A 144 -15.30 16.98 13.88
N ARG A 145 -15.25 16.79 15.21
CA ARG A 145 -14.44 17.65 16.09
C ARG A 145 -13.42 16.85 16.91
N PRO A 146 -12.10 17.10 16.75
CA PRO A 146 -11.10 16.51 17.63
C PRO A 146 -11.19 17.09 19.06
N PRO A 147 -10.65 16.40 20.09
CA PRO A 147 -9.91 15.15 20.02
C PRO A 147 -10.81 13.94 19.72
N PHE A 148 -10.23 12.92 19.11
CA PHE A 148 -10.91 11.65 18.84
C PHE A 148 -10.59 10.62 19.92
N ARG A 149 -11.48 9.64 20.12
CA ARG A 149 -11.28 8.51 21.03
C ARG A 149 -11.44 7.20 20.29
N TYR A 150 -10.54 6.25 20.54
CA TYR A 150 -10.57 4.88 20.01
C TYR A 150 -10.60 3.88 21.16
N PHE A 151 -11.71 3.14 21.28
CA PHE A 151 -11.98 2.30 22.44
C PHE A 151 -12.90 1.12 22.10
N GLY A 152 -13.04 0.19 23.03
CA GLY A 152 -14.02 -0.90 22.95
C GLY A 152 -15.34 -0.47 23.58
N GLU A 153 -16.44 -0.53 22.81
CA GLU A 153 -17.79 -0.11 23.20
C GLU A 153 -18.77 -1.30 23.23
N SER A 154 -19.87 -1.14 23.97
CA SER A 154 -21.01 -2.06 23.98
C SER A 154 -21.62 -2.25 22.58
N PRO A 155 -21.95 -3.49 22.16
CA PRO A 155 -22.67 -3.77 20.91
C PRO A 155 -23.99 -3.03 20.73
N GLN A 156 -24.56 -2.47 21.81
CA GLN A 156 -25.82 -1.74 21.81
C GLN A 156 -25.68 -0.26 21.40
N ARG A 157 -24.45 0.26 21.21
CA ARG A 157 -24.23 1.62 20.71
C ARG A 157 -24.93 1.81 19.36
N ARG A 158 -25.57 2.96 19.18
CA ARG A 158 -26.30 3.32 17.96
C ARG A 158 -25.57 4.41 17.18
N PHE A 159 -25.62 4.33 15.86
CA PHE A 159 -25.25 5.40 14.93
C PHE A 159 -25.85 5.11 13.55
N VAL A 160 -25.76 6.07 12.64
CA VAL A 160 -26.16 5.90 11.24
C VAL A 160 -24.96 5.38 10.43
N PRO A 161 -24.96 4.11 9.98
CA PRO A 161 -23.88 3.58 9.15
C PRO A 161 -23.92 4.20 7.75
N LEU A 162 -22.78 4.14 7.06
CA LEU A 162 -22.68 4.59 5.66
C LEU A 162 -23.79 3.97 4.78
N ASP A 163 -24.33 4.75 3.85
CA ASP A 163 -25.41 4.37 2.92
C ASP A 163 -26.80 4.15 3.56
N TYR A 164 -26.98 4.54 4.83
CA TYR A 164 -28.25 4.44 5.55
C TYR A 164 -28.66 5.81 6.11
N SER A 165 -29.96 5.98 6.38
CA SER A 165 -30.53 7.20 6.97
C SER A 165 -31.03 7.03 8.40
N GLU A 166 -31.14 5.79 8.88
CA GLU A 166 -31.67 5.47 10.21
C GLU A 166 -30.56 4.95 11.13
N GLU A 167 -30.66 5.28 12.40
CA GLU A 167 -29.74 4.74 13.40
C GLU A 167 -29.97 3.24 13.60
N MET A 168 -28.88 2.50 13.73
CA MET A 168 -28.88 1.07 14.02
C MET A 168 -27.90 0.80 15.18
N THR A 169 -28.18 -0.21 16.01
CA THR A 169 -27.16 -0.69 16.95
C THR A 169 -26.00 -1.34 16.18
N MET A 170 -24.80 -1.34 16.77
CA MET A 170 -23.66 -2.08 16.18
C MET A 170 -24.00 -3.56 15.95
N GLU A 171 -24.76 -4.17 16.85
CA GLU A 171 -25.27 -5.54 16.69
C GLU A 171 -26.23 -5.68 15.49
N GLU A 172 -27.17 -4.75 15.29
CA GLU A 172 -28.05 -4.72 14.12
C GLU A 172 -27.25 -4.53 12.82
N ILE A 173 -26.22 -3.69 12.83
CA ILE A 173 -25.32 -3.46 11.70
C ILE A 173 -24.65 -4.78 11.29
N LEU A 174 -24.10 -5.54 12.25
CA LEU A 174 -23.46 -6.82 11.97
C LEU A 174 -24.39 -7.84 11.30
N HIS A 175 -25.68 -7.83 11.65
CA HIS A 175 -26.64 -8.80 11.11
C HIS A 175 -27.31 -8.34 9.81
N ASN A 176 -27.55 -7.04 9.64
CA ASN A 176 -28.42 -6.52 8.59
C ASN A 176 -27.65 -5.80 7.48
N HIS A 177 -26.61 -5.03 7.83
CA HIS A 177 -25.83 -4.24 6.88
C HIS A 177 -24.99 -5.15 5.97
N PRO A 178 -24.87 -4.87 4.65
CA PRO A 178 -24.05 -5.70 3.74
C PRO A 178 -22.62 -5.92 4.25
N LYS A 179 -21.90 -4.84 4.60
CA LYS A 179 -20.54 -4.93 5.17
C LYS A 179 -20.51 -5.62 6.54
N GLY A 180 -21.61 -5.55 7.31
CA GLY A 180 -21.76 -6.27 8.57
C GLY A 180 -21.82 -7.78 8.35
N LYS A 181 -22.58 -8.23 7.36
CA LYS A 181 -22.65 -9.64 6.96
C LYS A 181 -21.32 -10.16 6.42
N ASP A 182 -20.64 -9.35 5.62
CA ASP A 182 -19.35 -9.74 5.01
C ASP A 182 -18.24 -9.87 6.06
N TYR A 183 -18.13 -8.92 6.99
CA TYR A 183 -16.98 -8.80 7.89
C TYR A 183 -17.28 -9.01 9.39
N GLY A 184 -18.54 -9.15 9.79
CA GLY A 184 -18.94 -9.28 11.19
C GLY A 184 -18.35 -10.50 11.89
N HIS A 185 -17.98 -11.53 11.14
CA HIS A 185 -17.26 -12.70 11.65
C HIS A 185 -15.92 -12.36 12.33
N ILE A 186 -15.31 -11.20 12.03
CA ILE A 186 -14.08 -10.73 12.66
C ILE A 186 -14.29 -10.41 14.14
N LEU A 187 -15.51 -10.02 14.53
CA LEU A 187 -15.85 -9.57 15.89
C LEU A 187 -16.76 -10.54 16.67
N LYS A 188 -17.08 -11.71 16.08
CA LYS A 188 -18.12 -12.62 16.58
C LYS A 188 -17.98 -13.03 18.05
N ASP A 189 -16.76 -13.11 18.56
CA ASP A 189 -16.45 -13.56 19.93
C ASP A 189 -15.83 -12.44 20.79
N CYS A 190 -15.94 -11.19 20.35
CA CYS A 190 -15.38 -10.05 21.06
C CYS A 190 -16.39 -9.50 22.09
N PRO A 191 -15.96 -9.24 23.35
CA PRO A 191 -16.85 -8.74 24.40
C PRO A 191 -17.25 -7.27 24.21
N VAL A 192 -16.45 -6.54 23.42
CA VAL A 192 -16.62 -5.13 23.08
C VAL A 192 -16.25 -4.94 21.62
N TYR A 193 -16.79 -3.91 21.00
CA TYR A 193 -16.61 -3.60 19.59
C TYR A 193 -15.78 -2.33 19.41
N PRO A 194 -14.80 -2.30 18.48
CA PRO A 194 -13.98 -1.12 18.24
C PRO A 194 -14.84 0.07 17.79
N LEU A 195 -14.64 1.24 18.37
CA LEU A 195 -15.35 2.45 17.96
C LEU A 195 -14.42 3.65 17.96
N ILE A 196 -14.56 4.51 16.96
CA ILE A 196 -13.91 5.81 16.89
C ILE A 196 -14.99 6.90 16.97
N VAL A 197 -14.84 7.82 17.93
CA VAL A 197 -15.77 8.95 18.12
C VAL A 197 -15.04 10.28 18.23
N ASP A 198 -15.77 11.36 18.01
CA ASP A 198 -15.31 12.73 18.17
C ASP A 198 -15.55 13.30 19.58
N ALA A 199 -15.18 14.56 19.79
CA ALA A 199 -15.31 15.25 21.07
C ALA A 199 -16.77 15.42 21.54
N ASP A 200 -17.72 15.39 20.59
CA ASP A 200 -19.16 15.47 20.84
C ASP A 200 -19.80 14.07 20.89
N ASP A 201 -18.99 13.01 21.02
CA ASP A 201 -19.40 11.60 21.06
C ASP A 201 -20.10 11.11 19.77
N ARG A 202 -19.86 11.78 18.64
CA ARG A 202 -20.39 11.37 17.33
C ARG A 202 -19.49 10.29 16.72
N VAL A 203 -20.09 9.25 16.15
CA VAL A 203 -19.36 8.08 15.62
C VAL A 203 -18.73 8.42 14.26
N LEU A 204 -17.41 8.25 14.15
CA LEU A 204 -16.66 8.29 12.89
C LEU A 204 -16.70 6.93 12.21
N SER A 205 -16.35 5.87 12.94
CA SER A 205 -16.25 4.52 12.39
C SER A 205 -16.47 3.45 13.46
N PHE A 206 -16.94 2.30 12.99
CA PHE A 206 -17.00 1.03 13.70
C PHE A 206 -16.02 0.05 13.03
N PRO A 207 -14.71 0.09 13.34
CA PRO A 207 -13.75 -0.80 12.71
C PRO A 207 -13.94 -2.27 13.14
N PRO A 208 -13.64 -3.24 12.27
CA PRO A 208 -13.26 -3.11 10.86
C PRO A 208 -14.48 -3.16 9.89
N ILE A 209 -15.67 -2.80 10.37
CA ILE A 209 -16.94 -3.10 9.69
C ILE A 209 -17.33 -1.98 8.73
N ILE A 210 -17.58 -0.77 9.26
CA ILE A 210 -18.19 0.32 8.48
C ILE A 210 -17.88 1.69 9.08
N ASN A 211 -17.88 2.72 8.23
CA ASN A 211 -17.79 4.12 8.66
C ASN A 211 -19.19 4.67 8.98
N GLY A 212 -19.25 5.79 9.68
CA GLY A 212 -20.48 6.56 9.86
C GLY A 212 -20.76 7.44 8.65
N GLU A 213 -22.05 7.58 8.31
CA GLU A 213 -22.54 8.44 7.22
C GLU A 213 -22.07 9.89 7.37
N LEU A 214 -21.96 10.37 8.62
CA LEU A 214 -21.52 11.74 8.96
C LEU A 214 -20.20 12.15 8.29
N THR A 215 -19.31 11.20 8.03
CA THR A 215 -17.94 11.45 7.57
C THR A 215 -17.69 10.99 6.14
N SER A 216 -18.75 10.73 5.37
CA SER A 216 -18.66 10.35 3.96
C SER A 216 -17.80 11.34 3.16
N VAL A 217 -16.92 10.82 2.32
CA VAL A 217 -16.11 11.62 1.41
C VAL A 217 -16.92 11.93 0.15
N THR A 218 -16.93 13.19 -0.26
CA THR A 218 -17.57 13.66 -1.49
C THR A 218 -16.59 14.52 -2.29
N GLU A 219 -16.99 15.00 -3.47
CA GLU A 219 -16.20 15.96 -4.25
C GLU A 219 -15.97 17.29 -3.51
N GLU A 220 -16.81 17.64 -2.54
CA GLU A 220 -16.66 18.85 -1.72
C GLU A 220 -15.65 18.68 -0.58
N THR A 221 -15.17 17.46 -0.32
CA THR A 221 -14.22 17.19 0.77
C THR A 221 -12.84 17.72 0.41
N GLU A 222 -12.29 18.62 1.21
CA GLU A 222 -10.92 19.13 0.99
C GLU A 222 -9.90 18.53 1.98
N ASP A 223 -10.38 18.07 3.13
CA ASP A 223 -9.55 17.66 4.25
C ASP A 223 -9.99 16.30 4.78
N LEU A 224 -9.04 15.37 4.87
CA LEU A 224 -9.29 14.01 5.32
C LEU A 224 -8.64 13.73 6.68
N PHE A 225 -9.39 13.08 7.56
CA PHE A 225 -8.83 12.28 8.64
C PHE A 225 -8.80 10.82 8.21
N ILE A 226 -7.64 10.19 8.36
CA ILE A 226 -7.42 8.79 8.00
C ILE A 226 -7.08 8.03 9.26
N ASP A 227 -7.87 7.01 9.55
CA ASP A 227 -7.54 6.02 10.57
C ASP A 227 -7.19 4.68 9.91
N VAL A 228 -6.23 3.99 10.49
CA VAL A 228 -5.91 2.62 10.11
C VAL A 228 -5.81 1.82 11.38
N THR A 229 -6.75 0.91 11.60
CA THR A 229 -6.81 0.06 12.81
C THR A 229 -6.46 -1.38 12.49
N GLY A 230 -5.90 -2.09 13.47
CA GLY A 230 -5.48 -3.46 13.23
C GLY A 230 -4.97 -4.24 14.42
N THR A 231 -4.52 -5.45 14.11
CA THR A 231 -3.87 -6.37 15.05
C THR A 231 -2.41 -6.65 14.67
N ASP A 232 -1.91 -6.03 13.59
CA ASP A 232 -0.60 -6.27 13.01
C ASP A 232 0.08 -4.92 12.67
N PRO A 233 1.39 -4.73 12.94
CA PRO A 233 2.11 -3.48 12.66
C PRO A 233 2.03 -2.99 11.22
N VAL A 234 1.64 -3.83 10.26
CA VAL A 234 1.38 -3.45 8.86
C VAL A 234 0.31 -2.34 8.73
N VAL A 235 -0.46 -2.06 9.79
CA VAL A 235 -1.27 -0.83 9.95
C VAL A 235 -0.51 0.44 9.55
N HIS A 236 0.72 0.62 10.04
CA HIS A 236 1.49 1.84 9.74
C HIS A 236 1.93 1.89 8.28
N LYS A 237 2.22 0.73 7.66
CA LYS A 237 2.53 0.65 6.24
C LYS A 237 1.34 0.99 5.36
N ALA A 238 0.16 0.47 5.69
CA ALA A 238 -1.08 0.80 4.98
C ALA A 238 -1.39 2.31 5.09
N LEU A 239 -1.25 2.90 6.29
CA LEU A 239 -1.39 4.35 6.46
C LEU A 239 -0.42 5.12 5.55
N ASN A 240 0.86 4.74 5.57
CA ASN A 240 1.91 5.39 4.78
C ASN A 240 1.59 5.33 3.27
N ILE A 241 1.09 4.20 2.76
CA ILE A 241 0.68 4.06 1.35
C ILE A 241 -0.46 5.03 1.03
N VAL A 242 -1.50 5.10 1.87
CA VAL A 242 -2.65 5.98 1.63
C VAL A 242 -2.24 7.45 1.66
N VAL A 243 -1.53 7.91 2.70
CA VAL A 243 -1.18 9.34 2.84
C VAL A 243 -0.19 9.80 1.76
N THR A 244 0.73 8.93 1.34
CA THR A 244 1.67 9.29 0.27
C THR A 244 1.00 9.30 -1.10
N SER A 245 -0.02 8.46 -1.32
CA SER A 245 -0.85 8.52 -2.54
C SER A 245 -1.64 9.84 -2.60
N LEU A 246 -2.26 10.26 -1.49
CA LEU A 246 -2.93 11.55 -1.41
C LEU A 246 -1.97 12.74 -1.58
N ALA A 247 -0.73 12.63 -1.11
CA ALA A 247 0.29 13.65 -1.30
C ALA A 247 0.70 13.83 -2.77
N GLU A 248 0.63 12.79 -3.62
CA GLU A 248 0.85 12.94 -5.07
C GLU A 248 -0.23 13.82 -5.72
N ARG A 249 -1.41 13.93 -5.11
CA ARG A 249 -2.48 14.86 -5.52
C ARG A 249 -2.38 16.23 -4.85
N GLY A 250 -1.23 16.57 -4.25
CA GLY A 250 -0.99 17.87 -3.62
C GLY A 250 -1.41 17.96 -2.15
N GLY A 251 -1.95 16.89 -1.58
CA GLY A 251 -2.36 16.84 -0.18
C GLY A 251 -1.20 17.09 0.79
N LYS A 252 -1.45 17.91 1.82
CA LYS A 252 -0.46 18.22 2.86
C LYS A 252 -0.67 17.33 4.06
N ILE A 253 0.33 16.51 4.38
CA ILE A 253 0.26 15.53 5.47
C ILE A 253 0.53 16.22 6.81
N GLU A 254 -0.43 16.13 7.72
CA GLU A 254 -0.33 16.53 9.12
C GLU A 254 -0.24 15.27 10.01
N SER A 255 0.68 15.32 10.97
CA SER A 255 0.79 14.30 12.00
C SER A 255 -0.29 14.45 13.07
N VAL A 256 -0.69 13.31 13.62
CA VAL A 256 -1.66 13.15 14.69
C VAL A 256 -0.93 12.61 15.92
N LEU A 257 -1.18 13.23 17.08
CA LEU A 257 -0.69 12.72 18.36
C LEU A 257 -1.59 11.58 18.84
N VAL A 258 -1.07 10.36 18.85
CA VAL A 258 -1.77 9.18 19.36
C VAL A 258 -1.36 8.95 20.81
N LYS A 259 -2.31 9.10 21.74
CA LYS A 259 -2.11 8.92 23.17
C LYS A 259 -2.55 7.54 23.60
N ARG A 260 -1.69 6.80 24.30
CA ARG A 260 -1.97 5.43 24.78
C ARG A 260 -1.21 5.13 26.06
N SER A 261 -1.64 4.12 26.80
CA SER A 261 -1.02 3.72 28.07
C SER A 261 0.44 3.25 27.93
N GLU A 262 0.84 2.77 26.75
CA GLU A 262 2.21 2.31 26.44
C GLU A 262 3.18 3.44 26.08
N GLY A 263 2.67 4.67 25.91
CA GLY A 263 3.44 5.83 25.49
C GLY A 263 2.90 6.46 24.21
N ASP A 264 2.84 7.79 24.25
CA ASP A 264 2.38 8.62 23.16
C ASP A 264 3.35 8.57 21.97
N PHE A 265 2.81 8.68 20.75
CA PHE A 265 3.62 8.77 19.53
C PHE A 265 2.95 9.66 18.48
N LEU A 266 3.73 10.15 17.53
CA LEU A 266 3.25 10.88 16.36
C LEU A 266 3.07 9.91 15.19
N SER A 267 1.97 10.04 14.47
CA SER A 267 1.63 9.26 13.27
C SER A 267 1.25 10.20 12.13
N PRO A 268 1.61 9.95 10.85
CA PRO A 268 2.41 8.82 10.36
C PRO A 268 3.92 9.05 10.55
N ASP A 269 4.69 7.96 10.53
CA ASP A 269 6.15 8.01 10.38
C ASP A 269 6.52 7.66 8.93
N LEU A 270 7.00 8.68 8.20
CA LEU A 270 7.44 8.57 6.81
C LEU A 270 8.97 8.51 6.66
N SER A 271 9.69 8.28 7.76
CA SER A 271 11.15 8.13 7.72
C SER A 271 11.55 6.94 6.85
N PRO A 272 12.50 7.10 5.91
CA PRO A 272 12.96 5.99 5.09
C PRO A 272 13.80 5.01 5.91
N ALA A 273 13.68 3.72 5.61
CA ALA A 273 14.53 2.70 6.21
C ALA A 273 15.90 2.67 5.50
N SER A 274 16.99 2.61 6.27
CA SER A 274 18.35 2.60 5.72
C SER A 274 18.90 1.17 5.60
N TRP A 275 19.43 0.86 4.43
CA TRP A 275 20.08 -0.40 4.08
C TRP A 275 21.48 -0.13 3.54
N LYS A 276 22.37 -1.12 3.69
CA LYS A 276 23.69 -1.12 3.06
C LYS A 276 23.82 -2.39 2.26
N VAL A 277 24.08 -2.26 0.97
CA VAL A 277 24.26 -3.38 0.05
C VAL A 277 25.61 -3.28 -0.65
N ARG A 278 26.19 -4.43 -1.01
CA ARG A 278 27.43 -4.48 -1.78
C ARG A 278 27.13 -4.70 -3.25
N THR A 279 27.76 -3.91 -4.10
CA THR A 279 27.64 -4.02 -5.56
C THR A 279 28.08 -5.40 -6.06
N GLU A 280 29.13 -5.97 -5.47
CA GLU A 280 29.61 -7.31 -5.81
C GLU A 280 28.53 -8.39 -5.57
N GLU A 281 27.74 -8.25 -4.50
CA GLU A 281 26.66 -9.19 -4.19
C GLU A 281 25.55 -9.11 -5.25
N ALA A 282 25.15 -7.89 -5.63
CA ALA A 282 24.18 -7.65 -6.70
C ALA A 282 24.65 -8.26 -8.02
N ASN A 283 25.91 -8.01 -8.40
CA ASN A 283 26.50 -8.52 -9.63
C ASN A 283 26.55 -10.05 -9.65
N ARG A 284 26.90 -10.66 -8.52
CA ARG A 284 26.94 -12.12 -8.40
C ARG A 284 25.56 -12.76 -8.46
N LEU A 285 24.55 -12.15 -7.84
CA LEU A 285 23.20 -12.71 -7.77
C LEU A 285 22.45 -12.58 -9.09
N ILE A 286 22.46 -11.38 -9.69
CA ILE A 286 21.67 -11.08 -10.90
C ILE A 286 22.45 -11.38 -12.18
N GLY A 287 23.78 -11.31 -12.12
CA GLY A 287 24.64 -11.41 -13.31
C GLY A 287 24.95 -10.06 -13.96
N PHE A 288 24.87 -8.97 -13.20
CA PHE A 288 25.29 -7.65 -13.66
C PHE A 288 26.82 -7.55 -13.83
N ASP A 289 27.24 -6.46 -14.47
CA ASP A 289 28.60 -5.91 -14.40
C ASP A 289 28.53 -4.40 -14.11
N LEU A 290 27.89 -4.04 -13.00
CA LEU A 290 27.66 -2.65 -12.60
C LEU A 290 28.73 -2.19 -11.60
N THR A 291 29.10 -0.92 -11.71
CA THR A 291 29.77 -0.17 -10.64
C THR A 291 28.77 0.25 -9.55
N GLY A 292 29.25 0.62 -8.36
CA GLY A 292 28.35 1.08 -7.29
C GLY A 292 27.56 2.35 -7.64
N ALA A 293 28.14 3.21 -8.47
CA ALA A 293 27.45 4.39 -9.00
C ALA A 293 26.30 4.02 -9.95
N GLU A 294 26.52 3.06 -10.85
CA GLU A 294 25.46 2.61 -11.77
C GLU A 294 24.37 1.82 -11.06
N LEU A 295 24.73 1.01 -10.04
CA LEU A 295 23.76 0.37 -9.16
C LEU A 295 22.91 1.40 -8.43
N ALA A 296 23.52 2.45 -7.88
CA ALA A 296 22.80 3.54 -7.24
C ALA A 296 21.85 4.25 -8.21
N GLU A 297 22.25 4.48 -9.47
CA GLU A 297 21.39 5.09 -10.48
C GLU A 297 20.19 4.20 -10.84
N CYS A 298 20.40 2.88 -10.96
CA CYS A 298 19.30 1.93 -11.14
C CYS A 298 18.29 2.00 -9.99
N LEU A 299 18.78 2.04 -8.74
CA LEU A 299 17.92 2.13 -7.55
C LEU A 299 17.18 3.48 -7.46
N LYS A 300 17.82 4.58 -7.86
CA LYS A 300 17.15 5.89 -7.95
C LYS A 300 15.99 5.89 -8.93
N ARG A 301 16.10 5.16 -10.06
CA ARG A 301 14.98 4.98 -11.00
C ARG A 301 13.85 4.15 -10.39
N MET A 302 14.11 3.33 -9.38
CA MET A 302 13.08 2.62 -8.61
C MET A 302 12.58 3.40 -7.37
N ARG A 303 12.86 4.71 -7.31
CA ARG A 303 12.46 5.63 -6.22
C ARG A 303 13.08 5.33 -4.85
N PHE A 304 14.19 4.61 -4.81
CA PHE A 304 15.04 4.57 -3.63
C PHE A 304 15.92 5.82 -3.57
N GLY A 305 16.28 6.22 -2.35
CA GLY A 305 17.47 7.05 -2.18
C GLY A 305 18.70 6.16 -2.24
N ALA A 306 19.67 6.45 -3.10
CA ALA A 306 20.84 5.58 -3.23
C ALA A 306 22.10 6.38 -3.49
N VAL A 307 23.12 6.16 -2.67
CA VAL A 307 24.44 6.80 -2.80
C VAL A 307 25.54 5.80 -2.45
N THR A 308 26.71 5.93 -3.06
CA THR A 308 27.89 5.19 -2.62
C THR A 308 28.35 5.67 -1.24
N ALA A 309 28.96 4.80 -0.44
CA ALA A 309 29.35 5.11 0.93
C ALA A 309 30.57 6.06 1.05
N GLY A 310 31.19 6.43 -0.08
CA GLY A 310 32.33 7.32 -0.19
C GLY A 310 33.30 6.87 -1.29
N GLU A 311 34.35 7.65 -1.57
CA GLU A 311 35.34 7.32 -2.59
C GLU A 311 36.16 6.06 -2.24
N GLU A 312 36.43 5.82 -0.96
CA GLU A 312 37.19 4.63 -0.50
C GLU A 312 36.31 3.36 -0.35
N MET A 313 34.98 3.51 -0.42
CA MET A 313 34.00 2.43 -0.23
C MET A 313 32.91 2.51 -1.31
N ASP A 314 33.36 2.67 -2.56
CA ASP A 314 32.50 2.79 -3.75
C ASP A 314 31.76 1.49 -4.09
N ASP A 315 32.20 0.37 -3.51
CA ASP A 315 31.55 -0.95 -3.59
C ASP A 315 30.30 -1.07 -2.71
N ILE A 316 30.11 -0.16 -1.73
CA ILE A 316 28.95 -0.17 -0.83
C ILE A 316 28.00 0.96 -1.22
N VAL A 317 26.75 0.57 -1.47
CA VAL A 317 25.64 1.51 -1.71
C VAL A 317 24.77 1.59 -0.46
N VAL A 318 24.58 2.80 0.04
CA VAL A 318 23.61 3.12 1.11
C VAL A 318 22.28 3.40 0.44
N VAL A 319 21.27 2.61 0.78
CA VAL A 319 19.93 2.64 0.18
C VAL A 319 18.90 3.10 1.22
N GLN A 320 18.12 4.10 0.87
CA GLN A 320 16.99 4.60 1.63
C GLN A 320 15.70 4.10 0.99
N VAL A 321 15.03 3.19 1.69
CA VAL A 321 13.76 2.59 1.28
C VAL A 321 12.61 3.48 1.74
N PRO A 322 11.76 3.99 0.84
CA PRO A 322 10.66 4.86 1.22
C PRO A 322 9.65 4.15 2.12
N ALA A 323 9.01 4.90 3.00
CA ALA A 323 8.17 4.34 4.07
C ALA A 323 6.93 3.59 3.56
N TYR A 324 6.48 3.87 2.32
CA TYR A 324 5.35 3.19 1.67
C TYR A 324 5.70 1.80 1.09
N ARG A 325 6.99 1.47 0.93
CA ARG A 325 7.40 0.13 0.49
C ARG A 325 7.25 -0.88 1.63
N ALA A 326 6.52 -1.95 1.38
CA ALA A 326 6.18 -2.99 2.35
C ALA A 326 6.84 -4.36 2.04
N ASP A 327 7.44 -4.48 0.87
CA ASP A 327 8.02 -5.70 0.29
C ASP A 327 9.50 -5.91 0.61
N ILE A 328 10.24 -4.85 0.95
CA ILE A 328 11.69 -4.96 1.19
C ILE A 328 11.97 -5.63 2.54
N MET A 329 12.43 -6.89 2.48
CA MET A 329 12.78 -7.71 3.64
C MET A 329 14.22 -8.22 3.58
N HIS A 330 14.85 -8.21 2.40
CA HIS A 330 16.21 -8.65 2.15
C HIS A 330 16.91 -7.74 1.14
N SER A 331 18.25 -7.79 1.08
CA SER A 331 19.03 -7.13 0.02
C SER A 331 18.64 -7.59 -1.38
N TRP A 332 18.03 -8.78 -1.50
CA TRP A 332 17.67 -9.37 -2.78
C TRP A 332 16.48 -8.66 -3.43
N ASP A 333 15.56 -8.14 -2.62
CA ASP A 333 14.42 -7.35 -3.10
C ASP A 333 14.93 -6.01 -3.70
N ILE A 334 16.00 -5.45 -3.10
CA ILE A 334 16.70 -4.27 -3.64
C ILE A 334 17.38 -4.61 -4.97
N PHE A 335 18.02 -5.78 -5.07
CA PHE A 335 18.69 -6.22 -6.30
C PHE A 335 17.70 -6.54 -7.43
N GLU A 336 16.53 -7.09 -7.10
CA GLU A 336 15.45 -7.33 -8.07
C GLU A 336 14.98 -6.00 -8.69
N ASP A 337 14.76 -4.97 -7.86
CA ASP A 337 14.38 -3.65 -8.34
C ASP A 337 15.48 -3.00 -9.18
N ALA A 338 16.75 -3.13 -8.78
CA ALA A 338 17.87 -2.71 -9.61
C ALA A 338 17.85 -3.41 -10.98
N ALA A 339 17.48 -4.69 -11.03
CA ALA A 339 17.40 -5.46 -12.27
C ALA A 339 16.24 -4.99 -13.17
N LYS A 340 15.09 -4.64 -12.59
CA LYS A 340 13.97 -4.02 -13.32
C LYS A 340 14.41 -2.71 -13.97
N ALA A 341 15.08 -1.84 -13.22
CA ALA A 341 15.59 -0.56 -13.74
C ALA A 341 16.68 -0.73 -14.80
N TYR A 342 17.61 -1.67 -14.59
CA TYR A 342 18.62 -2.04 -15.58
C TYR A 342 17.98 -2.56 -16.87
N GLY A 343 16.86 -3.28 -16.74
CA GLY A 343 16.11 -3.89 -17.83
C GLY A 343 16.60 -5.31 -18.09
N TYR A 344 15.71 -6.30 -17.94
CA TYR A 344 16.07 -7.70 -18.11
C TYR A 344 16.60 -8.03 -19.51
N ASP A 345 16.18 -7.28 -20.54
CA ASP A 345 16.67 -7.45 -21.91
C ASP A 345 18.17 -7.13 -22.07
N ASN A 346 18.75 -6.39 -21.13
CA ASN A 346 20.17 -6.05 -21.12
C ASN A 346 21.03 -7.12 -20.44
N LEU A 347 20.43 -8.13 -19.79
CA LEU A 347 21.16 -9.21 -19.14
C LEU A 347 21.66 -10.23 -20.18
N GLU A 348 22.96 -10.53 -20.15
CA GLU A 348 23.53 -11.56 -21.00
C GLU A 348 23.10 -12.96 -20.55
N ALA A 349 22.42 -13.69 -21.43
CA ALA A 349 22.08 -15.09 -21.18
C ALA A 349 23.33 -15.96 -21.13
N ARG A 350 23.58 -16.60 -19.98
CA ARG A 350 24.72 -17.52 -19.78
C ARG A 350 24.21 -18.92 -19.45
N LEU A 351 24.83 -19.94 -20.06
CA LEU A 351 24.55 -21.32 -19.71
C LEU A 351 25.14 -21.66 -18.33
N PRO A 352 24.44 -22.42 -17.48
CA PRO A 352 25.01 -22.92 -16.24
C PRO A 352 26.28 -23.72 -16.51
N GLN A 353 27.34 -23.47 -15.74
CA GLN A 353 28.62 -24.17 -15.89
C GLN A 353 28.61 -25.61 -15.35
N THR A 354 27.47 -26.05 -14.82
CA THR A 354 27.31 -27.38 -14.23
C THR A 354 26.96 -28.41 -15.30
N VAL A 355 27.89 -29.30 -15.62
CA VAL A 355 27.62 -30.45 -16.50
C VAL A 355 26.93 -31.55 -15.68
N THR A 356 25.70 -31.90 -16.05
CA THR A 356 24.98 -33.02 -15.45
C THR A 356 24.46 -33.96 -16.53
N VAL A 357 24.41 -35.26 -16.22
CA VAL A 357 23.79 -36.27 -17.10
C VAL A 357 22.39 -36.52 -16.59
N GLY A 358 21.39 -36.10 -17.38
CA GLY A 358 19.99 -36.41 -17.10
C GLY A 358 19.72 -37.91 -17.24
N ARG A 359 18.88 -38.46 -16.35
CA ARG A 359 18.31 -39.79 -16.50
C ARG A 359 16.79 -39.71 -16.41
N ALA A 360 16.10 -40.47 -17.25
CA ALA A 360 14.66 -40.60 -17.13
C ALA A 360 14.30 -41.22 -15.77
N HIS A 361 13.21 -40.74 -15.18
CA HIS A 361 12.65 -41.41 -14.00
C HIS A 361 12.24 -42.85 -14.40
N SER A 362 12.47 -43.82 -13.52
CA SER A 362 12.25 -45.24 -13.82
C SER A 362 10.82 -45.54 -14.27
N SER A 363 9.84 -44.80 -13.77
CA SER A 363 8.44 -44.90 -14.20
C SER A 363 8.22 -44.52 -15.66
N GLU A 364 8.94 -43.51 -16.18
CA GLU A 364 8.80 -43.08 -17.57
C GLU A 364 9.47 -44.06 -18.53
N VAL A 365 10.60 -44.65 -18.14
CA VAL A 365 11.23 -45.76 -18.89
C VAL A 365 10.23 -46.90 -19.03
N ARG A 366 9.62 -47.31 -17.92
CA ARG A 366 8.63 -48.40 -17.90
C ARG A 366 7.36 -48.09 -18.69
N LYS A 367 6.87 -46.84 -18.65
CA LYS A 367 5.73 -46.41 -19.50
C LYS A 367 6.11 -46.45 -20.98
N GLY A 368 7.35 -46.09 -21.32
CA GLY A 368 7.87 -46.19 -22.68
C GLY A 368 7.84 -47.62 -23.20
N GLU A 369 8.39 -48.56 -22.43
CA GLU A 369 8.35 -50.00 -22.75
C GLU A 369 6.91 -50.50 -22.96
N ILE A 370 5.98 -50.10 -22.08
CA ILE A 370 4.57 -50.49 -22.22
C ILE A 370 3.95 -49.89 -23.48
N ARG A 371 4.18 -48.60 -23.78
CA ARG A 371 3.66 -47.98 -25.01
C ARG A 371 4.17 -48.68 -26.26
N GLU A 372 5.44 -49.08 -26.27
CA GLU A 372 6.07 -49.77 -27.39
C GLU A 372 5.47 -51.16 -27.61
N ILE A 373 5.13 -51.88 -26.53
CA ILE A 373 4.42 -53.17 -26.60
C ILE A 373 2.97 -53.01 -27.08
N MET A 374 2.32 -51.90 -26.77
CA MET A 374 0.91 -51.66 -27.10
C MET A 374 0.68 -51.02 -28.48
N ALA A 375 1.74 -50.55 -29.14
CA ALA A 375 1.71 -50.04 -30.52
C ALA A 375 1.88 -51.18 -31.53
#